data_AF-X6PBB4-F1
#
_entry.id   AF-X6PBB4-F1
#
_cell.length_a   1.000
_cell.length_b   1.000
_cell.length_c   1.000
_cell.angle_alpha   90.00
_cell.angle_beta   90.00
_cell.angle_gamma   90.00
#
_symmetry.space_group_name_H-M   'P 1'
#
loop_
_entity.id
_entity.type
_entity.pdbx_description
1 polymer ?
#
loop_
_entity_poly.entity_id
_entity_poly.type
_entity_poly.pdbx_seq_one_letter_code
_entity_poly.pdbx_strand_id
1 'polypeptide(L)'
;MCINDVILFFGGISDVVSKSVHKYSIRENKWMTFQNTLPSPLWNCVAILNEEDNDIHIIGGLDDKNIKVSTHMKTKVRVWDPSQLEMKFIIQYWTQASKIKLGWIDDFDQIIMKYSGMK
;
A
#
# COMPACT_ATOMS: atom_id res chain seq x y z
N MET A 1 3.86 -2.70 6.53
CA MET A 1 2.56 -2.16 6.07
C MET A 1 1.86 -3.22 5.24
N CYS A 2 0.55 -3.43 5.40
CA CYS A 2 -0.22 -4.42 4.65
C CYS A 2 -1.14 -3.72 3.64
N ILE A 3 -1.15 -4.16 2.38
CA ILE A 3 -2.01 -3.64 1.30
C ILE A 3 -2.39 -4.82 0.38
N ASN A 4 -3.68 -5.06 0.14
CA ASN A 4 -4.20 -6.04 -0.85
C ASN A 4 -3.44 -7.39 -0.85
N ASP A 5 -3.43 -8.07 0.30
CA ASP A 5 -2.76 -9.38 0.50
C ASP A 5 -1.22 -9.33 0.38
N VAL A 6 -0.61 -8.15 0.39
CA VAL A 6 0.83 -7.94 0.35
C VAL A 6 1.31 -7.21 1.59
N ILE A 7 2.39 -7.70 2.20
CA ILE A 7 3.11 -7.01 3.27
C ILE A 7 4.38 -6.37 2.68
N LEU A 8 4.50 -5.06 2.82
CA LEU A 8 5.68 -4.28 2.49
C LEU A 8 6.49 -3.97 3.76
N PHE A 9 7.78 -4.26 3.69
CA PHE A 9 8.78 -3.99 4.71
C PHE A 9 9.76 -2.94 4.16
N PHE A 10 9.93 -1.84 4.87
CA PHE A 10 10.75 -0.70 4.43
C PHE A 10 12.01 -0.59 5.27
N GLY A 11 13.15 -0.68 4.60
CA GLY A 11 14.47 -0.55 5.21
C GLY A 11 14.76 -1.67 6.22
N GLY A 12 15.28 -1.29 7.39
CA GLY A 12 15.64 -2.22 8.46
C GLY A 12 17.13 -2.17 8.81
N ILE A 13 17.48 -2.87 9.89
CA ILE A 13 18.85 -2.94 10.42
C ILE A 13 19.28 -4.40 10.52
N SER A 14 20.39 -4.72 9.86
CA SER A 14 21.20 -5.91 10.14
C SER A 14 22.53 -5.43 10.71
N ASP A 15 23.63 -5.56 9.95
CA ASP A 15 24.93 -4.96 10.28
C ASP A 15 25.00 -3.50 9.82
N VAL A 16 24.22 -3.15 8.80
CA VAL A 16 24.08 -1.80 8.24
C VAL A 16 22.61 -1.46 8.04
N VAL A 17 22.29 -0.17 8.12
CA VAL A 17 20.94 0.31 7.81
C VAL A 17 20.70 0.12 6.31
N SER A 18 19.57 -0.48 5.98
CA SER A 18 19.23 -0.84 4.61
C SER A 18 18.28 0.16 3.98
N LYS A 19 18.42 0.36 2.66
CA LYS A 19 17.44 1.04 1.82
C LYS A 19 16.50 0.06 1.10
N SER A 20 16.65 -1.24 1.33
CA SER A 20 15.85 -2.26 0.66
C SER A 20 14.38 -2.18 1.06
N VAL A 21 13.51 -2.55 0.12
CA VAL A 21 12.10 -2.78 0.41
C VAL A 21 11.81 -4.24 0.09
N HIS A 22 11.29 -4.98 1.06
CA HIS A 22 10.93 -6.37 0.89
C HIS A 22 9.42 -6.51 0.79
N LYS A 23 9.00 -7.44 -0.07
CA LYS A 23 7.59 -7.72 -0.33
C LYS A 23 7.30 -9.17 0.03
N TYR A 24 6.22 -9.40 0.75
CA TYR A 24 5.72 -10.73 1.06
C TYR A 24 4.26 -10.84 0.59
N SER A 25 3.97 -11.85 -0.22
CA SER A 25 2.61 -12.17 -0.66
C SER A 25 1.96 -13.13 0.33
N ILE A 26 0.86 -12.71 0.95
CA ILE A 26 0.10 -13.52 1.91
C ILE A 26 -0.60 -14.67 1.17
N ARG A 27 -1.26 -14.37 0.04
CA ARG A 27 -1.96 -15.39 -0.78
C ARG A 27 -1.03 -16.50 -1.25
N GLU A 28 0.17 -16.14 -1.68
CA GLU A 28 1.12 -17.11 -2.23
C GLU A 28 2.05 -17.68 -1.16
N ASN A 29 2.03 -17.13 0.06
CA ASN A 29 2.97 -17.42 1.14
C ASN A 29 4.43 -17.36 0.66
N LYS A 30 4.78 -16.27 -0.04
CA LYS A 30 6.09 -16.15 -0.71
C LYS A 30 6.70 -14.77 -0.52
N TRP A 31 8.01 -14.76 -0.30
CA TRP A 31 8.85 -13.57 -0.43
C TRP A 31 9.06 -13.25 -1.90
N MET A 32 8.90 -11.99 -2.26
CA MET A 32 9.10 -11.47 -3.60
C MET A 32 10.28 -10.50 -3.56
N THR A 33 11.24 -10.67 -4.46
CA THR A 33 12.35 -9.73 -4.61
C THR A 33 11.87 -8.50 -5.36
N PHE A 34 12.02 -7.33 -4.75
CA PHE A 34 11.68 -6.05 -5.37
C PHE A 34 12.96 -5.28 -5.71
N GLN A 35 13.05 -4.72 -6.92
CA GLN A 35 14.24 -3.99 -7.34
C GLN A 35 14.27 -2.54 -6.83
N ASN A 36 13.10 -1.93 -6.59
CA ASN A 36 13.06 -0.56 -6.12
C ASN A 36 13.51 -0.50 -4.66
N THR A 37 14.24 0.57 -4.36
CA THR A 37 14.78 0.83 -3.03
C THR A 37 14.30 2.18 -2.54
N LEU A 38 14.36 2.38 -1.22
CA LEU A 38 14.20 3.69 -0.62
C LEU A 38 15.31 4.64 -1.11
N PRO A 39 15.02 5.94 -1.23
CA PRO A 39 16.00 6.92 -1.64
C PRO A 39 17.13 7.10 -0.60
N SER A 40 16.87 6.79 0.68
CA SER A 40 17.91 6.69 1.71
C SER A 40 17.71 5.49 2.64
N PRO A 41 18.78 4.97 3.27
CA PRO A 41 18.67 3.93 4.28
C PRO A 41 17.91 4.44 5.50
N LEU A 42 16.94 3.66 5.97
CA LEU A 42 16.09 4.03 7.10
C LEU A 42 15.70 2.79 7.92
N TRP A 43 15.57 2.97 9.23
CA TRP A 43 14.93 1.98 10.10
C TRP A 43 14.09 2.68 11.17
N ASN A 44 13.22 1.93 11.85
CA ASN A 44 12.23 2.47 12.80
C ASN A 44 11.34 3.60 12.23
N CYS A 45 11.07 3.57 10.92
CA CYS A 45 10.11 4.48 10.30
C CYS A 45 8.68 3.93 10.38
N VAL A 46 7.70 4.82 10.20
CA VAL A 46 6.28 4.44 10.10
C VAL A 46 5.82 4.67 8.67
N ALA A 47 5.16 3.67 8.09
CA ALA A 47 4.54 3.78 6.77
C ALA A 47 3.01 3.81 6.90
N ILE A 48 2.38 4.80 6.26
CA ILE A 48 0.93 5.02 6.26
C ILE A 48 0.46 5.04 4.81
N LEU A 49 -0.62 4.33 4.50
CA LEU A 49 -1.28 4.37 3.21
C LEU A 49 -2.32 5.49 3.19
N ASN A 50 -2.28 6.32 2.14
CA ASN A 50 -3.38 7.20 1.74
C ASN A 50 -4.13 6.52 0.59
N GLU A 51 -5.35 6.06 0.87
CA GLU A 51 -6.18 5.33 -0.08
C GLU A 51 -6.72 6.22 -1.20
N GLU A 52 -7.01 7.50 -0.94
CA GLU A 52 -7.54 8.43 -1.94
C GLU A 52 -6.52 8.69 -3.05
N ASP A 53 -5.28 9.04 -2.67
CA ASP A 53 -4.21 9.36 -3.62
C ASP A 53 -3.41 8.12 -4.08
N ASN A 54 -3.68 6.98 -3.46
CA ASN A 54 -2.93 5.73 -3.60
C ASN A 54 -1.42 5.93 -3.37
N ASP A 55 -1.11 6.64 -2.29
CA ASP A 55 0.24 7.04 -1.90
C ASP A 55 0.64 6.41 -0.56
N ILE A 56 1.91 6.05 -0.45
CA ILE A 56 2.52 5.58 0.79
C ILE A 56 3.35 6.73 1.33
N HIS A 57 3.04 7.13 2.56
CA HIS A 57 3.80 8.10 3.33
C HIS A 57 4.69 7.36 4.30
N ILE A 58 6.00 7.57 4.22
CA ILE A 58 6.97 7.05 5.17
C ILE A 58 7.46 8.23 6.01
N ILE A 59 7.26 8.16 7.33
CA ILE A 59 7.49 9.27 8.26
C ILE A 59 8.50 8.83 9.32
N GLY A 60 9.49 9.69 9.54
CA GLY A 60 10.47 9.57 10.61
C GLY A 60 11.50 8.46 10.35
N GLY A 61 11.99 7.90 11.45
CA GLY A 61 13.01 6.86 11.46
C GLY A 61 14.39 7.36 11.89
N LEU A 62 15.36 6.48 11.70
CA LEU A 62 16.76 6.68 12.04
C LEU A 62 17.62 6.41 10.80
N ASP A 63 18.68 7.19 10.62
CA ASP A 63 19.68 6.95 9.58
C ASP A 63 20.74 5.91 10.03
N ASP A 64 21.76 5.73 9.19
CA ASP A 64 22.91 4.86 9.42
C ASP A 64 23.79 5.29 10.60
N LYS A 65 23.67 6.54 11.05
CA LYS A 65 24.37 7.10 12.21
C LYS A 65 23.51 7.09 13.47
N ASN A 66 22.35 6.45 13.41
CA ASN A 66 21.38 6.39 14.50
C ASN A 66 20.85 7.78 14.90
N ILE A 67 20.83 8.72 13.96
CA ILE A 67 20.29 10.06 14.14
C ILE A 67 18.82 10.04 13.73
N LYS A 68 17.95 10.58 14.59
CA LYS A 68 16.53 10.73 14.27
C LYS A 68 16.39 11.66 13.07
N VAL A 69 15.76 11.17 12.03
CA VAL A 69 15.46 11.98 10.85
C VAL A 69 14.00 12.41 10.89
N SER A 70 13.73 13.68 10.58
CA SER A 70 12.38 14.20 10.36
C SER A 70 11.92 13.95 8.92
N THR A 71 12.38 12.86 8.32
CA THR A 71 12.17 12.59 6.90
C THR A 71 10.72 12.22 6.64
N HIS A 72 10.11 12.89 5.66
CA HIS A 72 8.83 12.52 5.07
C HIS A 72 9.07 12.13 3.62
N MET A 73 8.87 10.85 3.31
CA MET A 73 8.91 10.36 1.93
C MET A 73 7.51 10.04 1.47
N LYS A 74 7.27 10.29 0.18
CA LYS A 74 6.03 9.96 -0.50
C LYS A 74 6.35 9.11 -1.71
N THR A 75 5.67 7.99 -1.87
CA THR A 75 5.83 7.09 -3.03
C THR A 75 4.49 6.48 -3.42
N LYS A 76 4.27 6.27 -4.71
CA LYS A 76 3.00 5.74 -5.22
C LYS A 76 2.92 4.24 -4.94
N VAL A 77 1.78 3.72 -4.49
CA VAL A 77 1.58 2.28 -4.25
C VAL A 77 1.89 1.43 -5.49
N ARG A 78 1.52 1.94 -6.68
CA ARG A 78 1.80 1.28 -7.98
C ARG A 78 3.27 0.98 -8.24
N VAL A 79 4.18 1.71 -7.57
CA VAL A 79 5.63 1.49 -7.66
C VAL A 79 6.01 0.19 -6.98
N TRP A 80 5.25 -0.26 -5.97
CA TRP A 80 5.55 -1.43 -5.13
C TRP A 80 4.63 -2.62 -5.43
N ASP A 81 3.42 -2.32 -5.91
CA ASP A 81 2.46 -3.30 -6.37
C ASP A 81 1.75 -2.82 -7.65
N PRO A 82 2.31 -3.15 -8.83
CA PRO A 82 1.72 -2.75 -10.11
C PRO A 82 0.31 -3.31 -10.34
N SER A 83 -0.06 -4.43 -9.70
CA SER A 83 -1.39 -5.05 -9.88
C SER A 83 -2.55 -4.13 -9.45
N GLN A 84 -2.27 -3.18 -8.56
CA GLN A 84 -3.20 -2.11 -8.17
C GLN A 84 -3.62 -1.21 -9.33
N LEU A 85 -2.74 -0.97 -10.31
CA LEU A 85 -3.10 -0.20 -11.51
C LEU A 85 -4.12 -0.97 -12.34
N GLU A 86 -3.89 -2.27 -12.53
CA GLU A 86 -4.76 -3.12 -13.34
C GLU A 86 -6.18 -3.15 -12.73
N MET A 87 -6.29 -3.38 -11.42
CA MET A 87 -7.59 -3.33 -10.74
C MET A 87 -8.28 -1.96 -10.87
N LYS A 88 -7.54 -0.86 -10.65
CA LYS A 88 -8.11 0.49 -10.78
C LYS A 88 -8.65 0.75 -12.19
N PHE A 89 -7.89 0.40 -13.24
CA PHE A 89 -8.32 0.59 -14.62
C PHE A 89 -9.48 -0.32 -14.98
N ILE A 90 -9.49 -1.57 -14.52
CA ILE A 90 -10.60 -2.50 -14.72
C ILE A 90 -11.88 -1.91 -14.09
N ILE A 91 -11.83 -1.48 -12.83
CA ILE A 91 -12.99 -0.88 -12.15
C ILE A 91 -13.47 0.39 -12.86
N GLN A 92 -12.56 1.28 -13.25
CA GLN A 92 -12.91 2.50 -13.99
C GLN A 92 -13.56 2.18 -15.33
N TYR A 93 -13.00 1.23 -16.08
CA TYR A 93 -13.54 0.78 -17.36
C TYR A 93 -14.96 0.22 -17.18
N TRP A 94 -15.18 -0.69 -16.23
CA TRP A 94 -16.50 -1.24 -15.95
C TRP A 94 -17.49 -0.16 -15.52
N THR A 95 -17.08 0.77 -14.67
CA THR A 95 -17.94 1.89 -14.22
C THR A 95 -18.41 2.73 -15.40
N GLN A 96 -17.50 3.04 -16.34
CA GLN A 96 -17.81 3.80 -17.54
C GLN A 96 -18.68 3.01 -18.53
N ALA A 97 -18.31 1.76 -18.81
CA ALA A 97 -19.00 0.88 -19.76
C ALA A 97 -20.43 0.58 -19.31
N SER A 98 -20.62 0.30 -18.02
CA SER A 98 -21.91 -0.03 -17.42
C SER A 98 -22.76 1.21 -17.11
N LYS A 99 -22.23 2.44 -17.29
CA LYS A 99 -22.90 3.71 -16.95
C LYS A 99 -23.48 3.72 -15.53
N ILE A 100 -22.81 3.04 -14.61
CA ILE A 100 -23.30 2.88 -13.24
C ILE A 100 -23.21 4.26 -12.56
N LYS A 101 -24.33 4.72 -12.01
CA LYS A 101 -24.31 5.86 -11.08
C LYS A 101 -23.79 5.35 -9.74
N LEU A 102 -22.77 6.00 -9.18
CA LEU A 102 -22.18 5.66 -7.88
C LEU A 102 -23.25 5.51 -6.77
N GLY A 103 -24.34 6.28 -6.82
CA GLY A 103 -25.43 6.17 -5.83
C GLY A 103 -26.14 4.81 -5.78
N TRP A 104 -26.01 3.95 -6.79
CA TRP A 104 -26.57 2.59 -6.74
C TRP A 104 -25.75 1.62 -5.89
N ILE A 105 -24.47 1.92 -5.65
CA ILE A 105 -23.62 1.09 -4.78
C ILE A 105 -24.06 1.26 -3.32
N ASP A 106 -24.37 2.49 -2.90
CA ASP A 106 -24.90 2.76 -1.55
C ASP A 106 -26.25 2.04 -1.32
N ASP A 107 -27.15 2.07 -2.31
CA ASP A 107 -28.42 1.34 -2.28
C ASP A 107 -28.20 -0.18 -2.18
N PHE A 108 -27.20 -0.70 -2.89
CA PHE A 108 -26.87 -2.12 -2.89
C PHE A 108 -26.24 -2.59 -1.57
N ASP A 109 -25.31 -1.81 -1.01
CA ASP A 109 -24.70 -2.08 0.30
C ASP A 109 -25.75 -2.04 1.40
N GLN A 110 -26.72 -1.12 1.33
CA GLN A 110 -27.85 -1.07 2.26
C GLN A 110 -28.73 -2.34 2.17
N ILE A 111 -28.94 -2.87 0.96
CA ILE A 111 -29.64 -4.15 0.75
C ILE A 111 -28.84 -5.30 1.37
N ILE A 112 -27.53 -5.37 1.12
CA ILE A 112 -26.67 -6.42 1.71
C ILE A 112 -26.67 -6.35 3.23
N MET A 113 -26.54 -5.17 3.83
CA MET A 113 -26.61 -4.97 5.29
C MET A 113 -27.95 -5.44 5.86
N LYS A 114 -29.07 -5.15 5.17
CA LYS A 114 -30.41 -5.59 5.59
C LYS A 114 -30.57 -7.12 5.62
N TYR A 115 -29.99 -7.83 4.66
CA TYR A 115 -30.14 -9.29 4.53
C TYR A 115 -29.04 -10.11 5.19
N SER A 116 -27.86 -9.53 5.42
CA SER A 116 -26.76 -10.19 6.12
C SER A 116 -26.94 -10.24 7.64
N GLY A 117 -27.92 -9.51 8.19
CA GLY A 117 -28.15 -9.43 9.63
C GLY A 117 -27.01 -8.72 10.39
N MET A 118 -26.09 -8.08 9.67
CA MET A 118 -25.08 -7.20 10.24
C MET A 118 -25.78 -5.90 10.65
N LYS A 119 -25.94 -5.71 11.96
CA LYS A 119 -26.45 -4.47 12.56
C LYS A 119 -25.33 -3.46 12.71
#